data_AF-A0AAU1TYK1-F1
#
_entry.id   AF-A0AAU1TYK1-F1
#
_cell.length_a   1.000
_cell.length_b   1.000
_cell.length_c   1.000
_cell.angle_alpha   90.00
_cell.angle_beta   90.00
_cell.angle_gamma   90.00
#
_symmetry.space_group_name_H-M   'P 1'
#
loop_
_entity.id
_entity.type
_entity.pdbx_description
1 polymer ?
#
loop_
_entity_poly.entity_id
_entity_poly.type
_entity_poly.pdbx_seq_one_letter_code
_entity_poly.pdbx_strand_id
1 'polypeptide(L)'
;MLGQAEDALQCTAALPIGAASQPAHLAAGLGPTRVTMNCSGKHAAMLATCVAAGWPTHDYLDASHPLQLAVREALEDLAGEKSTSVGVDGCGAPLFALTLTGLARAFATIATAPAGSHEQRVATAMNTHPKYGGGTGRDVTTLMQALPGAVAKDGAEGVYALALPDGSAVALKIADGGQRPRPVVMTAALRHLGVDVDSDPRLSALTEDPVLGHGQPVGAVRASALLGATS
;
A
#
# COMPACT_ATOMS: atom_id res chain seq x y z
N MET A 1 -21.21 -8.13 -12.87
CA MET A 1 -20.59 -8.96 -11.81
C MET A 1 -19.83 -10.09 -12.50
N LEU A 2 -18.66 -10.48 -12.00
CA LEU A 2 -17.75 -11.46 -12.63
C LEU A 2 -18.30 -12.90 -12.70
N GLY A 3 -19.49 -13.16 -12.15
CA GLY A 3 -20.11 -14.49 -12.11
C GLY A 3 -19.38 -15.50 -11.23
N GLN A 4 -18.42 -15.05 -10.41
CA GLN A 4 -17.62 -15.89 -9.52
C GLN A 4 -18.19 -15.85 -8.09
N ALA A 5 -18.15 -16.99 -7.41
CA ALA A 5 -18.48 -17.09 -5.99
C ALA A 5 -17.30 -16.61 -5.10
N GLU A 6 -17.57 -16.38 -3.81
CA GLU A 6 -16.54 -15.91 -2.85
C GLU A 6 -15.38 -16.92 -2.71
N ASP A 7 -15.66 -18.20 -2.88
CA ASP A 7 -14.67 -19.29 -2.85
C ASP A 7 -13.58 -19.18 -3.93
N ALA A 8 -13.86 -18.47 -5.03
CA ALA A 8 -12.86 -18.15 -6.05
C ALA A 8 -11.74 -17.23 -5.50
N LEU A 9 -11.99 -16.49 -4.41
CA LEU A 9 -10.94 -15.71 -3.73
C LEU A 9 -9.98 -16.65 -3.01
N GLN A 10 -8.91 -17.08 -3.66
CA GLN A 10 -7.90 -17.97 -3.09
C GLN A 10 -7.05 -17.36 -1.97
N CYS A 11 -7.35 -16.14 -1.54
CA CYS A 11 -6.62 -15.48 -0.48
C CYS A 11 -6.86 -16.10 0.92
N THR A 12 -5.90 -15.99 1.84
CA THR A 12 -6.09 -16.49 3.21
C THR A 12 -7.33 -15.87 3.87
N ALA A 13 -8.16 -16.69 4.51
CA ALA A 13 -9.30 -16.17 5.29
C ALA A 13 -8.79 -15.40 6.52
N ALA A 14 -9.29 -14.19 6.74
CA ALA A 14 -8.84 -13.34 7.85
C ALA A 14 -9.99 -12.48 8.38
N LEU A 15 -9.85 -12.00 9.61
CA LEU A 15 -10.74 -10.96 10.14
C LEU A 15 -10.44 -9.61 9.47
N PRO A 16 -11.40 -8.68 9.44
CA PRO A 16 -11.12 -7.29 9.08
C PRO A 16 -9.97 -6.74 9.94
N ILE A 17 -9.13 -5.90 9.36
CA ILE A 17 -7.98 -5.28 10.07
C ILE A 17 -8.31 -3.93 10.71
N GLY A 18 -9.51 -3.39 10.47
CA GLY A 18 -9.92 -2.08 10.98
C GLY A 18 -10.26 -2.14 12.46
N ALA A 19 -9.77 -1.17 13.25
CA ALA A 19 -9.97 -1.13 14.71
C ALA A 19 -11.44 -1.13 15.15
N ALA A 20 -12.34 -0.54 14.36
CA ALA A 20 -13.78 -0.59 14.61
C ALA A 20 -14.47 -1.80 13.95
N SER A 21 -13.98 -2.19 12.76
CA SER A 21 -14.60 -3.26 11.96
C SER A 21 -14.36 -4.65 12.56
N GLN A 22 -13.18 -4.90 13.11
CA GLN A 22 -12.83 -6.20 13.67
C GLN A 22 -13.69 -6.57 14.89
N PRO A 23 -13.85 -5.71 15.91
CA PRO A 23 -14.71 -6.02 17.06
C PRO A 23 -16.18 -6.15 16.67
N ALA A 24 -16.67 -5.30 15.76
CA ALA A 24 -18.05 -5.38 15.28
C ALA A 24 -18.33 -6.69 14.54
N HIS A 25 -17.38 -7.17 13.72
CA HIS A 25 -17.48 -8.44 13.01
C HIS A 25 -17.55 -9.63 13.97
N LEU A 26 -16.68 -9.63 15.00
CA LEU A 26 -16.68 -10.66 16.05
C LEU A 26 -17.94 -10.61 16.92
N ALA A 27 -18.42 -9.41 17.27
CA ALA A 27 -19.65 -9.23 18.05
C ALA A 27 -20.90 -9.72 17.30
N ALA A 28 -20.86 -9.71 15.96
CA ALA A 28 -21.89 -10.32 15.12
C ALA A 28 -21.79 -11.86 15.02
N GLY A 29 -20.84 -12.49 15.72
CA GLY A 29 -20.63 -13.94 15.69
C GLY A 29 -19.94 -14.44 14.42
N LEU A 30 -19.33 -13.54 13.63
CA LEU A 30 -18.70 -13.88 12.35
C LEU A 30 -17.22 -14.23 12.54
N GLY A 31 -16.78 -15.28 11.86
CA GLY A 31 -15.38 -15.72 11.82
C GLY A 31 -14.58 -15.09 10.67
N PRO A 32 -13.30 -15.48 10.51
CA PRO A 32 -12.48 -15.10 9.37
C PRO A 32 -13.10 -15.56 8.04
N THR A 33 -13.15 -14.69 7.04
CA THR A 33 -13.55 -15.06 5.67
C THR A 33 -12.57 -14.50 4.63
N ARG A 34 -12.69 -14.96 3.39
CA ARG A 34 -11.82 -14.54 2.28
C ARG A 34 -12.15 -13.11 1.87
N VAL A 35 -13.42 -12.74 1.84
CA VAL A 35 -13.84 -11.38 1.49
C VAL A 35 -13.38 -10.33 2.52
N THR A 36 -13.28 -10.69 3.81
CA THR A 36 -12.86 -9.77 4.87
C THR A 36 -11.34 -9.60 5.01
N MET A 37 -10.54 -10.40 4.31
CA MET A 37 -9.10 -10.23 4.31
C MET A 37 -8.70 -8.96 3.53
N ASN A 38 -7.72 -8.22 4.02
CA ASN A 38 -7.34 -6.90 3.51
C ASN A 38 -6.81 -6.87 2.06
N CYS A 39 -6.38 -7.99 1.49
CA CYS A 39 -6.00 -8.12 0.09
C CYS A 39 -7.11 -8.72 -0.79
N SER A 40 -8.32 -8.97 -0.27
CA SER A 40 -9.43 -9.55 -1.04
C SER A 40 -9.72 -8.77 -2.33
N GLY A 41 -9.60 -7.43 -2.30
CA GLY A 41 -9.72 -6.58 -3.49
C GLY A 41 -8.66 -6.85 -4.58
N LYS A 42 -7.40 -7.11 -4.18
CA LYS A 42 -6.33 -7.52 -5.12
C LYS A 42 -6.67 -8.87 -5.76
N HIS A 43 -7.20 -9.82 -4.99
CA HIS A 43 -7.61 -11.11 -5.51
C HIS A 43 -8.83 -11.02 -6.44
N ALA A 44 -9.79 -10.17 -6.12
CA ALA A 44 -10.91 -9.88 -7.01
C ALA A 44 -10.43 -9.27 -8.34
N ALA A 45 -9.44 -8.36 -8.30
CA ALA A 45 -8.84 -7.80 -9.51
C ALA A 45 -8.08 -8.86 -10.33
N MET A 46 -7.31 -9.74 -9.67
CA MET A 46 -6.63 -10.87 -10.30
C MET A 46 -7.62 -11.81 -11.03
N LEU A 47 -8.72 -12.19 -10.36
CA LEU A 47 -9.80 -12.97 -10.97
C LEU A 47 -10.46 -12.24 -12.14
N ALA A 48 -10.73 -10.95 -11.99
CA ALA A 48 -11.32 -10.13 -13.05
C ALA A 48 -10.44 -10.12 -14.31
N THR A 49 -9.12 -9.98 -14.13
CA THR A 49 -8.15 -10.04 -15.20
C THR A 49 -8.14 -11.41 -15.87
N CYS A 50 -8.14 -12.51 -15.10
CA CYS A 50 -8.22 -13.86 -15.67
C CYS A 50 -9.48 -14.03 -16.53
N VAL A 51 -10.66 -13.63 -16.03
CA VAL A 51 -11.92 -13.72 -16.78
C VAL A 51 -11.86 -12.88 -18.06
N ALA A 52 -11.36 -11.64 -17.99
CA ALA A 52 -11.27 -10.75 -19.14
C ALA A 52 -10.30 -11.26 -20.21
N ALA A 53 -9.21 -11.92 -19.80
CA ALA A 53 -8.19 -12.48 -20.68
C ALA A 53 -8.49 -13.92 -21.15
N GLY A 54 -9.55 -14.56 -20.64
CA GLY A 54 -9.85 -15.97 -20.91
C GLY A 54 -8.85 -16.93 -20.27
N TRP A 55 -8.15 -16.52 -19.20
CA TRP A 55 -7.22 -17.36 -18.46
C TRP A 55 -7.91 -18.16 -17.36
N PRO A 56 -7.34 -19.31 -16.96
CA PRO A 56 -7.79 -20.06 -15.80
C PRO A 56 -7.95 -19.20 -14.53
N THR A 57 -9.01 -19.47 -13.77
CA THR A 57 -9.31 -18.77 -12.50
C THR A 57 -9.07 -19.62 -11.26
N HIS A 58 -8.71 -20.90 -11.42
CA HIS A 58 -8.61 -21.86 -10.32
C HIS A 58 -7.17 -22.07 -9.82
N ASP A 59 -6.19 -21.50 -10.51
CA ASP A 59 -4.75 -21.66 -10.23
C ASP A 59 -4.00 -20.32 -10.40
N TYR A 60 -4.71 -19.18 -10.36
CA TYR A 60 -4.13 -17.86 -10.64
C TYR A 60 -3.03 -17.42 -9.65
N LEU A 61 -2.84 -18.13 -8.54
CA LEU A 61 -1.75 -17.89 -7.58
C LEU A 61 -0.45 -18.60 -7.97
N ASP A 62 -0.47 -19.53 -8.92
CA ASP A 62 0.74 -20.17 -9.42
C ASP A 62 1.66 -19.12 -10.08
N ALA A 63 2.92 -19.07 -9.67
CA ALA A 63 3.88 -18.09 -10.18
C ALA A 63 4.16 -18.24 -11.69
N SER A 64 3.87 -19.39 -12.27
CA SER A 64 3.94 -19.67 -13.71
C SER A 64 2.64 -19.34 -14.45
N HIS A 65 1.55 -19.03 -13.75
CA HIS A 65 0.27 -18.66 -14.36
C HIS A 65 0.41 -17.37 -15.20
N PRO A 66 -0.24 -17.27 -16.39
CA PRO A 66 -0.16 -16.10 -17.26
C PRO A 66 -0.41 -14.76 -16.55
N LEU A 67 -1.37 -14.73 -15.63
CA LEU A 67 -1.62 -13.57 -14.76
C LEU A 67 -0.38 -13.14 -13.97
N GLN A 68 0.30 -14.07 -13.28
CA GLN A 68 1.43 -13.73 -12.41
C GLN A 68 2.64 -13.31 -13.22
N LEU A 69 2.84 -13.91 -14.39
CA LEU A 69 3.84 -13.47 -15.36
C LEU A 69 3.58 -12.03 -15.84
N ALA A 70 2.32 -11.70 -16.17
CA ALA A 70 1.93 -10.35 -16.59
C ALA A 70 2.05 -9.32 -15.45
N VAL A 71 1.71 -9.70 -14.21
CA VAL A 71 1.92 -8.84 -13.03
C VAL A 71 3.40 -8.59 -12.80
N ARG A 72 4.25 -9.60 -12.94
CA ARG A 72 5.71 -9.45 -12.82
C ARG A 72 6.25 -8.52 -13.89
N GLU A 73 5.87 -8.72 -15.14
CA GLU A 73 6.30 -7.88 -16.27
C GLU A 73 5.90 -6.41 -16.04
N ALA A 74 4.63 -6.15 -15.74
CA ALA A 74 4.15 -4.80 -15.44
C ALA A 74 4.89 -4.15 -14.26
N LEU A 75 5.17 -4.91 -13.20
CA LEU A 75 5.91 -4.41 -12.05
C LEU A 75 7.36 -4.06 -12.42
N GLU A 76 8.04 -4.94 -13.16
CA GLU A 76 9.43 -4.75 -13.59
C GLU A 76 9.58 -3.57 -14.55
N ASP A 77 8.59 -3.37 -15.43
CA ASP A 77 8.56 -2.23 -16.35
C ASP A 77 8.38 -0.91 -15.59
N LEU A 78 7.44 -0.86 -14.64
CA LEU A 78 7.24 0.32 -13.77
C LEU A 78 8.48 0.62 -12.92
N ALA A 79 9.09 -0.42 -12.37
CA ALA A 79 10.28 -0.30 -11.53
C ALA A 79 11.55 -0.03 -12.33
N GLY A 80 11.57 -0.29 -13.64
CA GLY A 80 12.75 -0.21 -14.49
C GLY A 80 13.89 -1.15 -14.06
N GLU A 81 13.55 -2.28 -13.43
CA GLU A 81 14.50 -3.30 -13.00
C GLU A 81 13.84 -4.68 -12.94
N LYS A 82 14.65 -5.74 -12.99
CA LYS A 82 14.17 -7.11 -12.84
C LYS A 82 14.00 -7.47 -11.37
N SER A 83 12.94 -8.22 -11.07
CA SER A 83 12.74 -8.77 -9.74
C SER A 83 13.82 -9.81 -9.43
N THR A 84 14.39 -9.75 -8.23
CA THR A 84 15.54 -10.60 -7.87
C THR A 84 15.13 -11.97 -7.33
N SER A 85 13.91 -12.07 -6.81
CA SER A 85 13.34 -13.32 -6.29
C SER A 85 11.82 -13.25 -6.27
N VAL A 86 11.19 -14.42 -6.23
CA VAL A 86 9.74 -14.58 -6.04
C VAL A 86 9.51 -15.23 -4.69
N GLY A 87 8.88 -14.49 -3.77
CA GLY A 87 8.36 -15.00 -2.51
C GLY A 87 6.86 -15.26 -2.58
N VAL A 88 6.28 -15.59 -1.43
CA VAL A 88 4.83 -15.74 -1.24
C VAL A 88 4.39 -14.77 -0.16
N ASP A 89 3.43 -13.91 -0.50
CA ASP A 89 2.82 -12.97 0.44
C ASP A 89 1.88 -13.69 1.42
N GLY A 90 1.55 -13.09 2.56
CA GLY A 90 0.65 -13.68 3.57
C GLY A 90 -0.78 -13.93 3.05
N CYS A 91 -1.17 -13.27 1.95
CA CYS A 91 -2.40 -13.57 1.23
C CYS A 91 -2.34 -14.82 0.33
N GLY A 92 -1.15 -15.37 0.09
CA GLY A 92 -0.90 -16.52 -0.78
C GLY A 92 -0.49 -16.17 -2.22
N ALA A 93 -0.49 -14.88 -2.60
CA ALA A 93 -0.06 -14.46 -3.94
C ALA A 93 1.48 -14.39 -4.06
N PRO A 94 2.03 -14.59 -5.28
CA PRO A 94 3.43 -14.29 -5.55
C PRO A 94 3.81 -12.86 -5.18
N LEU A 95 5.01 -12.71 -4.61
CA LEU A 95 5.60 -11.44 -4.21
C LEU A 95 6.95 -11.26 -4.90
N PHE A 96 7.07 -10.22 -5.72
CA PHE A 96 8.27 -9.96 -6.52
C PHE A 96 9.18 -8.97 -5.80
N ALA A 97 10.42 -9.37 -5.53
CA ALA A 97 11.36 -8.54 -4.79
C ALA A 97 11.97 -7.45 -5.68
N LEU A 98 11.86 -6.19 -5.24
CA LEU A 98 12.47 -5.01 -5.85
C LEU A 98 13.40 -4.31 -4.84
N THR A 99 14.31 -3.48 -5.35
CA THR A 99 15.03 -2.48 -4.56
C THR A 99 14.08 -1.37 -4.11
N LEU A 100 14.42 -0.64 -3.04
CA LEU A 100 13.65 0.54 -2.63
C LEU A 100 13.65 1.61 -3.73
N THR A 101 14.75 1.76 -4.47
CA THR A 101 14.84 2.68 -5.61
C THR A 101 13.89 2.26 -6.74
N GLY A 102 13.84 0.97 -7.08
CA GLY A 102 12.90 0.43 -8.06
C GLY A 102 11.44 0.62 -7.62
N LEU A 103 11.13 0.39 -6.34
CA LEU A 103 9.81 0.65 -5.79
C LEU A 103 9.43 2.14 -5.86
N ALA A 104 10.34 3.05 -5.47
CA ALA A 104 10.11 4.49 -5.58
C ALA A 104 9.88 4.91 -7.04
N ARG A 105 10.66 4.36 -7.98
CA ARG A 105 10.50 4.60 -9.42
C ARG A 105 9.15 4.12 -9.93
N ALA A 106 8.69 2.94 -9.52
CA ALA A 106 7.37 2.42 -9.91
C ALA A 106 6.24 3.36 -9.48
N PHE A 107 6.30 3.89 -8.26
CA PHE A 107 5.32 4.86 -7.77
C PHE A 107 5.41 6.20 -8.50
N ALA A 108 6.63 6.70 -8.78
CA ALA A 108 6.84 7.92 -9.57
C ALA A 108 6.22 7.77 -10.97
N THR A 109 6.50 6.67 -11.66
CA THR A 109 5.94 6.35 -12.99
C THR A 109 4.42 6.36 -12.99
N ILE A 110 3.78 5.79 -11.95
CA ILE A 110 2.32 5.82 -11.81
C ILE A 110 1.81 7.25 -11.56
N ALA A 111 2.45 8.00 -10.66
CA ALA A 111 2.03 9.35 -10.30
C ALA A 111 2.13 10.35 -11.46
N THR A 112 3.11 10.19 -12.35
CA THR A 112 3.34 11.08 -13.50
C THR A 112 2.85 10.49 -14.83
N ALA A 113 2.01 9.45 -14.77
CA ALA A 113 1.61 8.71 -15.95
C ALA A 113 0.87 9.60 -16.99
N PRO A 114 1.14 9.45 -18.30
CA PRO A 114 0.49 10.27 -19.34
C PRO A 114 -1.03 10.15 -19.33
N ALA A 115 -1.72 11.21 -19.72
CA ALA A 115 -3.18 11.21 -19.85
C ALA A 115 -3.65 10.08 -20.79
N GLY A 116 -4.63 9.29 -20.33
CA GLY A 116 -5.18 8.16 -21.09
C GLY A 116 -4.44 6.83 -20.89
N SER A 117 -3.31 6.81 -20.20
CA SER A 117 -2.61 5.56 -19.82
C SER A 117 -3.38 4.77 -18.76
N HIS A 118 -3.04 3.48 -18.61
CA HIS A 118 -3.63 2.63 -17.57
C HIS A 118 -3.18 3.06 -16.18
N GLU A 119 -1.92 3.47 -16.06
CA GLU A 119 -1.28 3.94 -14.85
C GLU A 119 -1.94 5.23 -14.37
N GLN A 120 -2.27 6.16 -15.28
CA GLN A 120 -2.99 7.39 -14.93
C GLN A 120 -4.40 7.10 -14.39
N ARG A 121 -5.08 6.07 -14.91
CA ARG A 121 -6.36 5.61 -14.36
C ARG A 121 -6.22 5.06 -12.95
N VAL A 122 -5.16 4.31 -12.67
CA VAL A 122 -4.83 3.81 -11.33
C VAL A 122 -4.53 4.97 -10.38
N ALA A 123 -3.66 5.90 -10.78
CA ALA A 123 -3.33 7.10 -10.01
C ALA A 123 -4.58 7.91 -9.67
N THR A 124 -5.45 8.14 -10.66
CA THR A 124 -6.72 8.86 -10.47
C THR A 124 -7.63 8.14 -9.49
N ALA A 125 -7.75 6.81 -9.59
CA ALA A 125 -8.57 6.01 -8.68
C ALA A 125 -8.05 6.07 -7.24
N MET A 126 -6.73 5.94 -7.04
CA MET A 126 -6.09 6.04 -5.72
C MET A 126 -6.26 7.43 -5.10
N ASN A 127 -6.08 8.49 -5.89
CA ASN A 127 -6.27 9.88 -5.47
C ASN A 127 -7.72 10.20 -5.11
N THR A 128 -8.68 9.73 -5.92
CA THR A 128 -10.11 10.06 -5.74
C THR A 128 -10.75 9.22 -4.63
N HIS A 129 -10.25 8.00 -4.43
CA HIS A 129 -10.81 7.06 -3.47
C HIS A 129 -9.73 6.39 -2.58
N PRO A 130 -8.92 7.17 -1.86
CA PRO A 130 -7.77 6.65 -1.12
C PRO A 130 -8.17 5.61 -0.06
N LYS A 131 -9.38 5.72 0.49
CA LYS A 131 -9.94 4.78 1.47
C LYS A 131 -10.06 3.33 0.97
N TYR A 132 -10.19 3.09 -0.34
CA TYR A 132 -10.28 1.72 -0.87
C TYR A 132 -8.91 1.03 -1.00
N GLY A 133 -7.83 1.81 -1.18
CA GLY A 133 -6.47 1.27 -1.20
C GLY A 133 -5.81 1.26 0.18
N GLY A 134 -6.06 2.29 0.99
CA GLY A 134 -5.41 2.54 2.27
C GLY A 134 -6.22 2.18 3.51
N GLY A 135 -7.56 2.10 3.42
CA GLY A 135 -8.45 1.90 4.56
C GLY A 135 -8.77 3.19 5.34
N THR A 136 -9.89 3.21 6.05
CA THR A 136 -10.35 4.38 6.81
C THR A 136 -9.45 4.66 8.02
N GLY A 137 -9.06 5.93 8.20
CA GLY A 137 -8.30 6.39 9.37
C GLY A 137 -6.84 5.94 9.43
N ARG A 138 -6.29 5.42 8.34
CA ARG A 138 -4.89 4.97 8.24
C ARG A 138 -4.00 6.08 7.69
N ASP A 139 -2.74 6.09 8.11
CA ASP A 139 -1.72 7.09 7.72
C ASP A 139 -1.65 7.28 6.20
N VAL A 140 -1.69 6.19 5.44
CA VAL A 140 -1.62 6.23 3.97
C VAL A 140 -2.80 6.93 3.31
N THR A 141 -3.99 6.78 3.89
CA THR A 141 -5.19 7.48 3.43
C THR A 141 -5.11 8.95 3.80
N THR A 142 -4.68 9.26 5.03
CA THR A 142 -4.48 10.63 5.49
C THR A 142 -3.45 11.38 4.63
N LEU A 143 -2.33 10.74 4.29
CA LEU A 143 -1.28 11.30 3.43
C LEU A 143 -1.82 11.61 2.01
N MET A 144 -2.50 10.65 1.37
CA MET A 144 -3.08 10.89 0.03
C MET A 144 -4.17 11.99 0.05
N GLN A 145 -4.94 12.11 1.14
CA GLN A 145 -5.93 13.18 1.29
C GLN A 145 -5.30 14.56 1.50
N ALA A 146 -4.12 14.61 2.11
CA ALA A 146 -3.38 15.84 2.39
C ALA A 146 -2.47 16.29 1.24
N LEU A 147 -2.11 15.37 0.34
CA LEU A 147 -1.23 15.62 -0.79
C LEU A 147 -1.96 15.31 -2.11
N PRO A 148 -2.72 16.27 -2.66
CA PRO A 148 -3.46 16.06 -3.91
C PRO A 148 -2.54 15.61 -5.06
N GLY A 149 -2.95 14.56 -5.76
CA GLY A 149 -2.16 13.98 -6.85
C GLY A 149 -1.19 12.89 -6.40
N ALA A 150 -0.93 12.75 -5.10
CA ALA A 150 -0.03 11.74 -4.60
C ALA A 150 -0.58 10.31 -4.73
N VAL A 151 0.31 9.38 -5.06
CA VAL A 151 0.03 7.95 -5.09
C VAL A 151 0.82 7.31 -3.96
N ALA A 152 0.14 6.61 -3.05
CA ALA A 152 0.80 6.00 -1.90
C ALA A 152 0.22 4.63 -1.55
N LYS A 153 1.08 3.72 -1.08
CA LYS A 153 0.65 2.43 -0.57
C LYS A 153 1.58 1.90 0.51
N ASP A 154 0.98 1.61 1.67
CA ASP A 154 1.60 0.88 2.75
C ASP A 154 1.63 -0.63 2.49
N GLY A 155 2.69 -1.29 2.94
CA GLY A 155 2.90 -2.72 2.83
C GLY A 155 3.09 -3.40 4.20
N ALA A 156 3.01 -4.73 4.18
CA ALA A 156 3.41 -5.54 5.32
C ALA A 156 4.90 -5.31 5.66
N GLU A 157 5.31 -5.69 6.88
CA GLU A 157 6.71 -5.64 7.30
C GLU A 157 7.36 -4.26 7.12
N GLY A 158 6.63 -3.18 7.42
CA GLY A 158 7.20 -1.84 7.49
C GLY A 158 7.61 -1.21 6.16
N VAL A 159 7.12 -1.73 5.01
CA VAL A 159 7.35 -1.13 3.69
C VAL A 159 6.35 -0.02 3.43
N TYR A 160 6.80 1.09 2.85
CA TYR A 160 5.91 2.16 2.41
C TYR A 160 6.49 2.89 1.20
N ALA A 161 5.67 3.12 0.17
CA ALA A 161 6.01 3.99 -0.95
C ALA A 161 4.98 5.10 -1.16
N LEU A 162 5.46 6.27 -1.58
CA LEU A 162 4.68 7.44 -1.95
C LEU A 162 5.38 8.18 -3.08
N ALA A 163 4.61 8.64 -4.07
CA ALA A 163 5.08 9.57 -5.09
C ALA A 163 4.14 10.78 -5.20
N LEU A 164 4.74 11.94 -5.45
CA LEU A 164 4.09 13.22 -5.69
C LEU A 164 3.83 13.41 -7.20
N PRO A 165 2.90 14.30 -7.59
CA PRO A 165 2.55 14.52 -9.00
C PRO A 165 3.67 15.14 -9.84
N ASP A 166 4.74 15.65 -9.21
CA ASP A 166 5.95 16.14 -9.89
C ASP A 166 6.97 15.02 -10.16
N GLY A 167 6.69 13.79 -9.73
CA GLY A 167 7.57 12.61 -9.87
C GLY A 167 8.53 12.40 -8.71
N SER A 168 8.59 13.31 -7.73
CA SER A 168 9.36 13.11 -6.50
C SER A 168 8.76 11.94 -5.71
N ALA A 169 9.60 10.99 -5.29
CA ALA A 169 9.12 9.75 -4.67
C ALA A 169 10.01 9.27 -3.52
N VAL A 170 9.37 8.61 -2.55
CA VAL A 170 9.99 7.98 -1.39
C VAL A 170 9.53 6.53 -1.33
N ALA A 171 10.48 5.62 -1.14
CA ALA A 171 10.21 4.27 -0.66
C ALA A 171 11.08 3.99 0.56
N LEU A 172 10.47 3.42 1.59
CA LEU A 172 11.14 3.10 2.86
C LEU A 172 10.82 1.67 3.30
N LYS A 173 11.73 1.14 4.12
CA LYS A 173 11.60 -0.12 4.85
C LYS A 173 12.03 0.12 6.28
N ILE A 174 11.15 -0.15 7.24
CA ILE A 174 11.55 -0.26 8.64
C ILE A 174 12.22 -1.63 8.84
N ALA A 175 13.45 -1.64 9.34
CA ALA A 175 14.30 -2.84 9.37
C ALA A 175 13.69 -4.00 10.18
N ASP A 176 12.99 -3.69 11.28
CA ASP A 176 12.31 -4.67 12.14
C ASP A 176 10.85 -4.93 11.75
N GLY A 177 10.38 -4.33 10.65
CA GLY A 177 9.00 -4.45 10.18
C GLY A 177 7.96 -3.61 10.93
N GLY A 178 8.40 -2.77 11.88
CA GLY A 178 7.54 -1.96 12.72
C GLY A 178 6.64 -0.99 11.95
N GLN A 179 5.38 -0.87 12.40
CA GLN A 179 4.39 0.02 11.77
C GLN A 179 4.42 1.44 12.34
N ARG A 180 4.70 1.59 13.64
CA ARG A 180 4.69 2.88 14.34
C ARG A 180 5.66 3.92 13.77
N PRO A 181 6.90 3.56 13.38
CA PRO A 181 7.83 4.54 12.82
C PRO A 181 7.48 5.00 11.39
N ARG A 182 6.65 4.23 10.67
CA ARG A 182 6.40 4.37 9.24
C ARG A 182 5.86 5.76 8.83
N PRO A 183 4.81 6.32 9.47
CA PRO A 183 4.34 7.69 9.17
C PRO A 183 5.37 8.79 9.53
N VAL A 184 6.10 8.61 10.64
CA VAL A 184 7.12 9.54 11.12
C VAL A 184 8.30 9.65 10.14
N VAL A 185 8.78 8.51 9.65
CA VAL A 185 9.87 8.50 8.65
C VAL A 185 9.38 9.03 7.30
N MET A 186 8.15 8.68 6.89
CA MET A 186 7.56 9.19 5.63
C MET A 186 7.44 10.72 5.64
N THR A 187 6.91 11.31 6.71
CA THR A 187 6.77 12.77 6.82
C THR A 187 8.14 13.48 6.85
N ALA A 188 9.12 12.92 7.54
CA ALA A 188 10.49 13.45 7.52
C ALA A 188 11.10 13.40 6.10
N ALA A 189 10.92 12.29 5.36
CA ALA A 189 11.38 12.18 3.98
C ALA A 189 10.66 13.17 3.04
N LEU A 190 9.36 13.41 3.25
CA LEU A 190 8.60 14.39 2.47
C LEU A 190 9.09 15.82 2.68
N ARG A 191 9.54 16.19 3.89
CA ARG A 191 10.19 17.49 4.12
C ARG A 191 11.45 17.68 3.26
N HIS A 192 12.24 16.61 3.07
CA HIS A 192 13.41 16.65 2.16
C HIS A 192 13.04 16.83 0.69
N LEU A 193 11.82 16.43 0.30
CA LEU A 193 11.26 16.70 -1.01
C LEU A 193 10.59 18.09 -1.11
N GLY A 194 10.73 18.93 -0.08
CA GLY A 194 10.17 20.28 -0.05
C GLY A 194 8.67 20.36 0.27
N VAL A 195 8.07 19.27 0.76
CA VAL A 195 6.67 19.27 1.21
C VAL A 195 6.56 20.01 2.54
N ASP A 196 5.66 20.98 2.61
CA ASP A 196 5.30 21.65 3.86
C ASP A 196 4.38 20.76 4.70
N VAL A 197 5.02 19.89 5.49
CA VAL A 197 4.35 18.96 6.41
C VAL A 197 3.75 19.67 7.62
N ASP A 198 4.30 20.83 8.00
CA ASP A 198 3.98 21.50 9.26
C ASP A 198 2.73 22.37 9.18
N SER A 199 2.40 22.91 7.99
CA SER A 199 1.21 23.73 7.82
C SER A 199 -0.10 22.95 7.67
N ASP A 200 -0.08 21.68 7.25
CA ASP A 200 -1.28 20.83 7.18
C ASP A 200 -1.46 20.04 8.49
N PRO A 201 -2.58 20.24 9.24
CA PRO A 201 -2.84 19.51 10.48
C PRO A 201 -2.85 17.99 10.34
N ARG A 202 -3.20 17.47 9.15
CA ARG A 202 -3.22 16.03 8.87
C ARG A 202 -1.81 15.46 8.72
N LEU A 203 -0.90 16.24 8.13
CA LEU A 203 0.50 15.85 7.94
C LEU A 203 1.30 16.02 9.23
N SER A 204 1.15 17.16 9.90
CA SER A 204 1.83 17.44 11.17
C SER A 204 1.48 16.42 12.26
N ALA A 205 0.24 15.93 12.31
CA ALA A 205 -0.18 14.85 13.20
C ALA A 205 0.54 13.50 12.96
N LEU A 206 1.18 13.31 11.80
CA LEU A 206 1.93 12.10 11.45
C LEU A 206 3.44 12.23 11.70
N THR A 207 3.90 13.39 12.17
CA THR A 207 5.33 13.64 12.44
C THR A 207 5.82 12.99 13.73
N GLU A 208 4.89 12.61 14.62
CA GLU A 208 5.19 11.93 15.88
C GLU A 208 4.13 10.87 16.19
N ASP A 209 4.54 9.73 16.78
CA ASP A 209 3.62 8.72 17.33
C ASP A 209 3.72 8.72 18.87
N PRO A 210 2.67 9.10 19.60
CA PRO A 210 2.76 9.26 21.05
C PRO A 210 2.96 7.91 21.75
N VAL A 211 3.86 7.88 22.72
CA VAL A 211 4.00 6.78 23.68
C VAL A 211 3.11 7.10 24.87
N LEU A 212 2.16 6.22 25.16
CA LEU A 212 1.18 6.43 26.22
C LEU A 212 1.50 5.60 27.47
N GLY A 213 1.39 6.22 28.65
CA GLY A 213 1.39 5.58 29.96
C GLY A 213 0.06 5.89 30.66
N HIS A 214 -0.75 4.87 30.95
CA HIS A 214 -2.12 5.04 31.48
C HIS A 214 -2.99 6.00 30.64
N GLY A 215 -2.83 5.98 29.32
CA GLY A 215 -3.55 6.85 28.38
C GLY A 215 -3.05 8.29 28.32
N GLN A 216 -2.01 8.64 29.07
CA GLN A 216 -1.37 9.96 29.02
C GLN A 216 -0.06 9.90 28.23
N PRO A 217 0.27 10.92 27.41
CA PRO A 217 1.55 10.98 26.72
C PRO A 217 2.72 11.00 27.71
N VAL A 218 3.65 10.04 27.57
CA VAL A 218 4.90 9.94 28.34
C VAL A 218 6.15 10.02 27.46
N GLY A 219 5.96 10.16 26.15
CA GLY A 219 7.01 10.27 25.15
C GLY A 219 6.43 10.22 23.74
N ALA A 220 7.31 10.16 22.73
CA ALA A 220 6.90 9.99 21.34
C ALA A 220 7.99 9.31 20.52
N VAL A 221 7.59 8.57 19.49
CA VAL A 221 8.47 8.19 18.38
C VAL A 221 8.63 9.41 17.49
N ARG A 222 9.88 9.80 17.22
CA ARG A 222 10.24 10.98 16.42
C ARG A 222 11.33 10.61 15.42
N ALA A 223 11.38 11.34 14.32
CA ALA A 223 12.48 11.21 13.38
C ALA A 223 13.79 11.63 14.06
N SER A 224 14.86 10.86 13.85
CA SER A 224 16.20 11.25 14.29
C SER A 224 16.62 12.56 13.61
N ALA A 225 17.41 13.38 14.29
CA ALA A 225 17.98 14.60 13.71
C ALA A 225 18.79 14.33 12.44
N LEU A 226 19.38 13.14 12.30
CA LEU A 226 20.07 12.69 11.07
C LEU A 226 19.15 12.67 9.85
N LEU A 227 17.86 12.45 10.07
CA LEU A 227 16.81 12.42 9.04
C LEU A 227 16.10 13.78 8.93
N GLY A 228 16.41 14.75 9.79
CA GLY A 228 15.81 16.09 9.79
C GLY A 228 16.75 17.21 9.33
N ALA A 229 18.06 16.96 9.24
CA ALA A 229 19.02 17.92 8.73
C ALA A 229 18.92 17.99 7.19
N THR A 230 18.25 19.01 6.67
CA THR A 230 18.38 19.39 5.26
C THR A 230 19.79 19.92 5.05
N SER A 231 20.61 19.22 4.26
CA SER A 231 21.93 19.69 3.82
C SER A 231 21.84 20.89 2.90
#